data_AF-A0A7D6HKU6-F1
#
_entry.id   AF-A0A7D6HKU6-F1
#
_cell.length_a   1.000
_cell.length_b   1.000
_cell.length_c   1.000
_cell.angle_alpha   90.00
_cell.angle_beta   90.00
_cell.angle_gamma   90.00
#
_symmetry.space_group_name_H-M   'P 1'
#
loop_
_entity.id
_entity.type
_entity.pdbx_description
1 polymer ?
#
loop_
_entity_poly.entity_id
_entity_poly.type
_entity_poly.pdbx_seq_one_letter_code
_entity_poly.pdbx_strand_id
1 'polypeptide(L)'
;MTSKTTSTQLTLAGYRYSEKDFLTFSQANQLKNASFPLYYHAKKSQLQFNIRIRQYLASWGTLYLSAYQNNYWNYDDTEASYSINYSSRIWDLDYTINYSYTKPDENNQLIRSCLSTCKFPLSDG
;
A
#
# COMPACT_ATOMS: atom_id res chain seq x y z
N MET A 1 -5.16 3.58 -37.89
CA MET A 1 -5.36 4.44 -36.71
C MET A 1 -5.34 3.55 -35.47
N THR A 2 -4.16 3.24 -34.94
CA THR A 2 -3.97 2.23 -33.89
C THR A 2 -4.12 2.89 -32.51
N SER A 3 -5.29 2.68 -31.90
CA SER A 3 -5.52 2.97 -30.48
C SER A 3 -4.42 2.27 -29.66
N LYS A 4 -3.65 3.03 -28.89
CA LYS A 4 -2.55 2.53 -28.06
C LYS A 4 -3.17 1.71 -26.93
N THR A 5 -3.33 0.40 -27.14
CA THR A 5 -3.78 -0.54 -26.12
C THR A 5 -2.69 -0.70 -25.06
N THR A 6 -2.62 0.22 -24.10
CA THR A 6 -1.82 0.03 -22.89
C THR A 6 -2.52 -1.04 -22.06
N SER A 7 -1.98 -2.26 -22.07
CA SER A 7 -2.44 -3.38 -21.24
C SER A 7 -2.37 -2.98 -19.76
N THR A 8 -3.46 -2.42 -19.26
CA THR A 8 -3.55 -1.88 -17.90
C THR A 8 -4.32 -2.87 -17.05
N GLN A 9 -3.69 -3.39 -16.01
CA GLN A 9 -4.31 -4.26 -15.03
C GLN A 9 -4.66 -3.44 -13.80
N LEU A 10 -5.96 -3.34 -13.52
CA LEU A 10 -6.49 -2.74 -12.30
C LEU A 10 -6.93 -3.87 -11.37
N THR A 11 -6.38 -3.91 -10.15
CA THR A 11 -6.80 -4.80 -9.08
C THR A 11 -7.34 -3.97 -7.93
N LEU A 12 -8.63 -4.10 -7.66
CA LEU A 12 -9.28 -3.51 -6.49
C LEU A 12 -9.50 -4.64 -5.48
N ALA A 13 -8.71 -4.65 -4.41
CA ALA A 13 -8.78 -5.65 -3.36
C ALA A 13 -9.71 -5.18 -2.23
N GLY A 14 -11.02 -5.22 -2.52
CA GLY A 14 -12.09 -5.31 -1.53
C GLY A 14 -12.38 -4.09 -0.67
N TYR A 15 -13.62 -4.07 -0.15
CA TYR A 15 -14.13 -3.14 0.85
C TYR A 15 -14.68 -3.99 1.99
N ARG A 16 -14.10 -3.88 3.19
CA ARG A 16 -14.59 -4.59 4.39
C ARG A 16 -15.06 -3.59 5.43
N TYR A 17 -16.36 -3.64 5.71
CA TYR A 17 -16.97 -2.95 6.83
C TYR A 17 -17.01 -3.92 8.03
N SER A 18 -16.56 -3.48 9.20
CA SER A 18 -16.68 -4.27 10.44
C SER A 18 -17.53 -3.47 11.43
N GLU A 19 -18.65 -4.04 11.88
CA GLU A 19 -19.50 -3.44 12.92
C GLU A 19 -18.79 -3.37 14.27
N LYS A 20 -19.20 -2.38 15.07
CA LYS A 20 -18.63 -2.02 16.38
C LYS A 20 -18.55 -3.19 17.37
N ASP A 21 -19.36 -4.23 17.25
CA ASP A 21 -19.44 -5.31 18.24
C ASP A 21 -18.70 -6.60 17.84
N PHE A 22 -18.02 -6.64 16.69
CA PHE A 22 -17.22 -7.80 16.32
C PHE A 22 -15.88 -7.79 17.06
N LEU A 23 -15.62 -8.85 17.83
CA LEU A 23 -14.34 -9.15 18.46
C LEU A 23 -13.81 -10.43 17.81
N THR A 24 -12.66 -10.36 17.17
CA THR A 24 -12.03 -11.59 16.67
C THR A 24 -11.54 -12.44 17.85
N PHE A 25 -11.51 -13.77 17.70
CA PHE A 25 -11.10 -14.68 18.78
C PHE A 25 -9.71 -14.34 19.34
N SER A 26 -8.82 -13.84 18.48
CA SER A 26 -7.49 -13.33 18.86
C SER A 26 -7.56 -12.09 19.76
N GLN A 27 -8.50 -11.17 19.52
CA GLN A 27 -8.72 -9.99 20.36
C GLN A 27 -9.32 -10.37 21.72
N ALA A 28 -10.27 -11.31 21.75
CA ALA A 28 -10.86 -11.79 23.02
C ALA A 28 -9.81 -12.45 23.94
N ASN A 29 -8.84 -13.17 23.38
CA ASN A 29 -7.78 -13.79 24.18
C ASN A 29 -6.73 -12.77 24.69
N GLN A 30 -6.41 -11.74 23.90
CA GLN A 30 -5.56 -10.64 24.36
C GLN A 30 -6.22 -9.83 25.48
N LEU A 31 -7.54 -9.63 25.42
CA LEU A 31 -8.31 -8.95 26.46
C LEU A 31 -8.31 -9.70 27.81
N LYS A 32 -8.15 -11.04 27.80
CA LYS A 32 -8.14 -11.85 29.02
C LYS A 32 -6.87 -11.69 29.86
N ASN A 33 -5.77 -11.26 29.24
CA ASN A 33 -4.46 -11.05 29.89
C ASN A 33 -4.02 -9.57 29.92
N ALA A 34 -4.85 -8.64 29.45
CA ALA A 34 -4.51 -7.23 29.36
C ALA A 34 -5.00 -6.46 30.60
N SER A 35 -4.09 -5.85 31.34
CA SER A 35 -4.42 -4.89 32.41
C SER A 35 -5.21 -3.69 31.85
N PHE A 36 -6.20 -3.20 32.60
CA PHE A 36 -6.84 -1.89 32.35
C PHE A 36 -5.71 -0.85 32.18
N PRO A 37 -5.54 -0.21 31.00
CA PRO A 37 -6.57 0.41 30.14
C PRO A 37 -6.63 -0.09 28.67
N LEU A 38 -6.03 -1.24 28.35
CA LEU A 38 -5.89 -1.72 26.96
C LEU A 38 -7.22 -2.06 26.24
N TYR A 39 -8.31 -2.27 26.99
CA TYR A 39 -9.66 -2.53 26.45
C TYR A 39 -10.17 -1.42 25.52
N TYR A 40 -9.85 -0.15 25.81
CA TYR A 40 -10.27 0.99 24.98
C TYR A 40 -9.37 1.24 23.76
N HIS A 41 -8.15 0.68 23.75
CA HIS A 41 -7.18 0.85 22.68
C HIS A 41 -7.24 -0.24 21.61
N ALA A 42 -8.19 -1.16 21.67
CA ALA A 42 -8.42 -2.13 20.61
C ALA A 42 -8.88 -1.40 19.35
N LYS A 43 -7.92 -1.10 18.46
CA LYS A 43 -8.16 -0.41 17.17
C LYS A 43 -9.12 -1.25 16.33
N LYS A 44 -10.38 -0.81 16.20
CA LYS A 44 -11.39 -1.45 15.33
C LYS A 44 -11.37 -0.79 13.96
N SER A 45 -10.85 -1.49 12.95
CA SER A 45 -10.86 -1.04 11.56
C SER A 45 -12.30 -0.97 11.02
N GLN A 46 -12.76 0.24 10.71
CA GLN A 46 -14.05 0.54 10.09
C GLN A 46 -14.06 0.28 8.59
N LEU A 47 -12.96 0.64 7.92
CA LEU A 47 -12.93 0.78 6.46
C LEU A 47 -11.57 0.46 5.90
N GLN A 48 -11.47 -0.51 5.01
CA GLN A 48 -10.23 -0.83 4.30
C GLN A 48 -10.45 -0.71 2.80
N PHE A 49 -9.61 0.09 2.14
CA PHE A 49 -9.53 0.18 0.69
C PHE A 49 -8.13 -0.24 0.24
N ASN A 50 -8.04 -1.14 -0.74
CA ASN A 50 -6.77 -1.49 -1.37
C ASN A 50 -6.90 -1.43 -2.90
N ILE A 51 -6.13 -0.55 -3.53
CA ILE A 51 -6.12 -0.34 -4.98
C ILE A 51 -4.71 -0.61 -5.47
N ARG A 52 -4.58 -1.42 -6.51
CA ARG A 52 -3.31 -1.68 -7.19
C ARG A 52 -3.50 -1.55 -8.69
N ILE A 53 -2.72 -0.69 -9.32
CA ILE A 53 -2.74 -0.45 -10.76
C ILE A 53 -1.39 -0.84 -11.30
N ARG A 54 -1.38 -1.71 -12.30
CA ARG A 54 -0.20 -2.08 -13.05
C ARG A 54 -0.43 -1.76 -14.51
N GLN A 55 0.28 -0.77 -15.03
CA GLN A 55 0.21 -0.39 -16.44
C GLN A 55 1.49 -0.81 -17.14
N TYR A 56 1.35 -1.63 -18.19
CA TYR A 56 2.44 -1.98 -19.09
C TYR A 56 2.50 -0.96 -20.23
N LEU A 57 3.61 -0.23 -20.35
CA LEU A 57 3.84 0.78 -21.38
C LEU A 57 4.76 0.25 -22.49
N ALA A 58 4.58 -1.00 -22.91
CA ALA A 58 5.38 -1.65 -23.97
C ALA A 58 6.90 -1.42 -23.79
N SER A 59 7.54 -0.69 -24.71
CA SER A 59 8.98 -0.39 -24.67
C SER A 59 9.39 0.68 -23.65
N TRP A 60 8.44 1.40 -23.06
CA TRP A 60 8.73 2.45 -22.08
C TRP A 60 8.85 1.91 -20.66
N GLY A 61 8.33 0.71 -20.38
CA GLY A 61 8.46 0.05 -19.08
C GLY A 61 7.12 -0.30 -18.42
N THR A 62 7.13 -0.43 -17.10
CA THR A 62 5.98 -0.79 -16.29
C THR A 62 5.81 0.21 -15.15
N LEU A 63 4.61 0.77 -15.03
CA LEU A 63 4.19 1.60 -13.90
C LEU A 63 3.34 0.76 -12.96
N TYR A 64 3.67 0.79 -11.69
CA TYR A 64 2.94 0.16 -10.61
C TYR A 64 2.54 1.22 -9.59
N LEU A 65 1.25 1.31 -9.28
CA LEU A 65 0.71 2.20 -8.27
C LEU A 65 -0.08 1.36 -7.28
N SER A 66 0.14 1.56 -6.00
CA SER A 66 -0.64 0.94 -4.94
C SER A 66 -1.07 1.99 -3.93
N ALA A 67 -2.35 1.99 -3.60
CA ALA A 67 -2.93 2.83 -2.57
C ALA A 67 -3.66 1.96 -1.57
N TYR A 68 -3.51 2.29 -0.29
CA TYR A 68 -4.20 1.65 0.80
C TYR A 68 -4.68 2.71 1.79
N GLN A 69 -5.88 2.54 2.30
CA GLN A 69 -6.43 3.37 3.35
C GLN A 69 -7.18 2.51 4.35
N ASN A 70 -6.92 2.72 5.64
CA ASN A 70 -7.63 2.11 6.74
C ASN A 70 -8.15 3.16 7.71
N ASN A 71 -9.46 3.13 7.94
CA ASN A 71 -10.13 4.00 8.90
C ASN A 71 -10.44 3.23 10.16
N TYR A 72 -10.28 3.83 11.34
CA TYR A 72 -10.57 3.21 12.63
C TYR A 72 -11.75 3.92 13.33
N TRP A 73 -12.64 3.17 13.98
CA TRP A 73 -13.86 3.75 14.60
C TRP A 73 -13.59 4.59 15.86
N ASN A 74 -12.49 4.34 16.56
CA ASN A 74 -12.26 4.85 17.93
C ASN A 74 -11.30 6.05 17.98
N TYR A 75 -10.73 6.44 16.84
CA TYR A 75 -9.82 7.56 16.67
C TYR A 75 -10.11 8.20 15.30
N ASP A 76 -10.14 9.54 15.23
CA ASP A 76 -10.23 10.28 13.95
C ASP A 76 -8.99 10.09 13.05
N ASP A 77 -8.03 9.29 13.51
CA ASP A 77 -6.80 8.99 12.81
C ASP A 77 -7.03 7.94 11.72
N THR A 78 -6.67 8.35 10.49
CA THR A 78 -6.76 7.52 9.30
C THR A 78 -5.36 7.11 8.87
N GLU A 79 -5.13 5.81 8.74
CA GLU A 79 -3.91 5.27 8.18
C GLU A 79 -4.04 5.23 6.65
N ALA A 80 -3.09 5.84 5.94
CA ALA A 80 -3.09 5.84 4.48
C ALA A 80 -1.69 5.67 3.92
N SER A 81 -1.51 4.75 2.98
CA SER A 81 -0.26 4.50 2.30
C SER A 81 -0.45 4.52 0.79
N TYR A 82 0.38 5.31 0.12
CA TYR A 82 0.47 5.37 -1.33
C TYR A 82 1.88 4.97 -1.72
N SER A 83 2.02 4.16 -2.76
CA SER A 83 3.32 3.79 -3.29
C SER A 83 3.24 3.73 -4.81
N ILE A 84 4.24 4.30 -5.44
CA ILE A 84 4.39 4.39 -6.88
C ILE A 84 5.76 3.80 -7.19
N ASN A 85 5.78 2.79 -8.04
CA ASN A 85 6.99 2.18 -8.55
C ASN A 85 6.94 2.30 -10.07
N TYR A 86 7.98 2.88 -10.65
CA TYR A 86 8.16 2.93 -12.08
C TYR A 86 9.43 2.18 -12.41
N SER A 87 9.33 1.21 -13.30
CA SER A 87 10.46 0.44 -13.80
C SER A 87 10.52 0.58 -15.31
N SER A 88 11.69 0.91 -15.84
CA SER A 88 11.93 1.00 -17.27
C SER A 88 13.23 0.31 -17.60
N ARG A 89 13.25 -0.34 -18.75
CA ARG A 89 14.45 -0.95 -19.30
C ARG A 89 14.81 -0.19 -20.56
N ILE A 90 15.89 0.58 -20.47
CA ILE A 90 16.43 1.32 -21.62
C ILE A 90 17.69 0.59 -22.02
N TRP A 91 17.64 -0.06 -23.18
CA TRP A 91 18.73 -0.90 -23.72
C TRP A 91 19.02 -2.05 -22.75
N ASP A 92 20.21 -2.07 -22.13
CA ASP A 92 20.62 -3.04 -21.11
C ASP A 92 20.58 -2.48 -19.69
N LEU A 93 20.07 -1.26 -19.50
CA LEU A 93 20.01 -0.59 -18.20
C LEU A 93 18.60 -0.72 -17.61
N ASP A 94 18.52 -1.35 -16.45
CA ASP A 94 17.29 -1.42 -15.67
C ASP A 94 17.25 -0.24 -14.69
N TYR A 95 16.29 0.66 -14.90
CA TYR A 95 16.05 1.84 -14.08
C TYR A 95 14.75 1.69 -13.30
N THR A 96 14.81 1.87 -11.99
CA THR A 96 13.62 1.80 -11.13
C THR A 96 13.56 3.02 -10.21
N ILE A 97 12.42 3.70 -10.23
CA ILE A 97 12.06 4.74 -9.26
C ILE A 97 10.99 4.18 -8.34
N ASN A 98 11.17 4.38 -7.04
CA ASN A 98 10.20 4.07 -6.01
C ASN A 98 9.89 5.35 -5.26
N TYR A 99 8.60 5.66 -5.14
CA TYR A 99 8.09 6.72 -4.29
C TYR A 99 7.05 6.13 -3.35
N SER A 100 7.23 6.32 -2.04
CA SER A 100 6.25 5.90 -1.05
C SER A 100 5.90 7.05 -0.13
N TYR A 101 4.61 7.15 0.16
CA TYR A 101 4.02 8.07 1.11
C TYR A 101 3.21 7.25 2.11
N THR A 102 3.51 7.38 3.40
CA THR A 102 2.77 6.72 4.45
C THR A 102 2.39 7.74 5.51
N LYS A 103 1.08 7.81 5.79
CA LYS A 103 0.51 8.51 6.93
C LYS A 103 0.15 7.45 7.99
N PRO A 104 0.95 7.32 9.05
CA PRO A 104 0.65 6.44 10.17
C PRO A 104 -0.43 7.03 11.08
N ASP A 105 -1.16 6.13 11.72
CA ASP A 105 -2.25 6.41 12.68
C ASP A 105 -1.76 7.12 13.96
N GLU A 106 -0.60 6.72 14.50
CA GLU A 106 -0.31 6.94 15.92
C GLU A 106 0.51 8.20 16.25
N ASN A 107 1.04 8.91 15.25
CA ASN A 107 1.92 10.07 15.48
C ASN A 107 1.77 11.22 14.46
N ASN A 108 0.87 11.08 13.49
CA ASN A 108 0.65 12.02 12.37
C ASN A 108 1.93 12.47 11.62
N GLN A 109 3.07 11.80 11.87
CA GLN A 109 4.33 12.06 11.20
C GLN A 109 4.28 11.43 9.82
N LEU A 110 4.21 12.28 8.81
CA LEU A 110 4.15 11.86 7.42
C LEU A 110 5.52 11.33 7.00
N ILE A 111 5.57 10.06 6.59
CA ILE A 111 6.78 9.44 6.06
C ILE A 111 6.73 9.53 4.54
N ARG A 112 7.75 10.16 3.96
CA ARG A 112 7.94 10.26 2.50
C ARG A 112 9.29 9.65 2.16
N SER A 113 9.34 8.74 1.20
CA SER A 113 10.59 8.14 0.76
C SER A 113 10.63 8.09 -0.76
N CYS A 114 11.79 8.44 -1.31
CA CYS A 114 12.07 8.37 -2.74
C CYS A 114 13.39 7.62 -2.91
N LEU A 115 13.38 6.54 -3.69
CA LEU A 115 14.57 5.76 -4.00
C LEU A 115 14.65 5.54 -5.50
N SER A 116 15.82 5.83 -6.06
CA SER A 116 16.17 5.51 -7.44
C SER A 116 17.26 4.45 -7.46
N THR A 117 17.08 3.40 -8.26
CA THR A 117 18.07 2.33 -8.44
C THR A 117 18.35 2.14 -9.91
N CYS A 118 19.64 2.08 -10.26
CA CYS A 118 20.12 1.71 -11.59
C CYS A 118 20.86 0.38 -11.46
N LYS A 119 20.54 -0.60 -12.30
CA LYS A 119 21.25 -1.87 -12.38
C LYS A 119 21.94 -1.99 -13.73
N PHE A 120 23.20 -2.40 -13.68
CA PHE A 120 24.04 -2.66 -14.83
C PHE A 120 24.30 -4.17 -14.87
N PRO A 121 23.74 -4.93 -15.82
CA PRO A 121 24.14 -6.31 -16.01
C PRO A 121 25.58 -6.33 -16.54
N LEU A 122 26.48 -6.96 -15.79
CA LEU A 122 27.81 -7.27 -16.30
C LEU A 122 27.67 -8.48 -17.23
N SER A 123 27.95 -8.27 -18.50
CA SER A 123 28.14 -9.34 -19.47
C SER A 123 29.48 -10.01 -19.17
N ASP A 124 29.46 -11.11 -18.42
CA ASP A 124 30.62 -12.00 -18.34
C ASP A 124 30.75 -12.70 -19.70
N GLY A 125 31.75 -12.27 -20.49
CA GLY A 125 32.10 -12.84 -21.79
C GLY A 125 32.91 -14.13 -21.69
#